data_AF-A0A821LU19-F1
#
_entry.id   AF-A0A821LU19-F1
#
_cell.length_a   1.000
_cell.length_b   1.000
_cell.length_c   1.000
_cell.angle_alpha   90.00
_cell.angle_beta   90.00
_cell.angle_gamma   90.00
#
_symmetry.space_group_name_H-M   'P 1'
#
loop_
_entity.id
_entity.type
_entity.pdbx_description
1 polymer ?
#
loop_
_entity_poly.entity_id
_entity_poly.type
_entity_poly.pdbx_seq_one_letter_code
_entity_poly.pdbx_strand_id
1 'polypeptide(L)' 'TALSASTLPSGTHSTKGCGSTTPNPKEYYYTNDGVLIPMGHGVPADIRQTSLLYNEYIV' A
#
# COMPACT_ATOMS: atom_id res chain seq x y z
N THR A 1 -8.48 -12.01 -20.39
CA THR A 1 -7.07 -12.47 -20.37
C THR A 1 -6.46 -11.99 -19.07
N ALA A 2 -6.08 -12.90 -18.16
CA ALA A 2 -5.40 -12.48 -16.95
C ALA A 2 -4.02 -11.94 -17.34
N LEU A 3 -3.73 -10.68 -17.00
CA LEU A 3 -2.39 -10.14 -17.09
C LEU A 3 -1.51 -10.96 -16.12
N SER A 4 -0.35 -11.43 -16.59
CA SER A 4 0.62 -12.06 -15.69
C SER A 4 1.07 -11.02 -14.66
N ALA A 5 1.12 -11.40 -13.39
CA ALA A 5 1.62 -10.53 -12.32
C ALA A 5 3.09 -10.07 -12.55
N SER A 6 3.81 -10.72 -13.46
CA SER A 6 5.19 -10.38 -13.84
C SER A 6 5.32 -9.13 -14.72
N THR A 7 4.23 -8.66 -15.32
CA THR A 7 4.24 -7.47 -16.20
C THR A 7 3.45 -6.34 -15.53
N LEU A 8 4.17 -5.29 -15.17
CA LEU A 8 3.57 -4.07 -14.64
C LEU A 8 3.02 -3.18 -15.78
N PRO A 9 1.91 -2.45 -15.54
CA PRO A 9 1.48 -1.40 -16.44
C PRO A 9 2.60 -0.38 -16.72
N SER A 10 2.61 0.18 -17.92
CA SER A 10 3.60 1.21 -18.26
C SER A 10 3.51 2.40 -17.29
N GLY A 11 4.66 2.84 -16.77
CA GLY A 11 4.75 3.94 -15.81
C GLY A 11 4.63 3.54 -14.33
N THR A 12 4.51 2.25 -14.01
CA THR A 12 4.56 1.76 -12.62
C THR A 12 5.83 0.96 -12.33
N HIS A 13 6.21 0.89 -11.06
CA HIS A 13 7.46 0.28 -10.60
C HIS A 13 7.26 -0.79 -9.51
N SER A 14 6.01 -0.98 -9.06
CA SER A 14 5.66 -1.89 -7.97
C SER A 14 4.16 -2.16 -7.98
N THR A 15 3.73 -3.11 -7.15
CA THR A 15 2.33 -3.38 -6.83
C THR A 15 2.07 -3.12 -5.35
N LYS A 16 0.94 -2.49 -5.04
CA LYS A 16 0.40 -2.41 -3.68
C LYS A 16 -0.85 -3.27 -3.58
N GLY A 17 -0.78 -4.34 -2.80
CA GLY A 17 -1.97 -5.04 -2.34
C GLY A 17 -2.68 -4.18 -1.29
N CYS A 18 -3.91 -3.74 -1.57
CA CYS A 18 -4.67 -2.88 -0.67
C CYS A 18 -5.47 -3.72 0.34
N GLY A 19 -5.05 -3.69 1.61
CA GLY A 19 -5.76 -4.36 2.70
C GLY A 19 -6.93 -3.55 3.26
N SER A 20 -7.77 -4.20 4.06
CA SER A 20 -8.89 -3.54 4.77
C SER A 20 -8.43 -2.70 5.97
N THR A 21 -7.19 -2.85 6.43
CA THR A 21 -6.56 -2.06 7.49
C THR A 21 -5.30 -1.37 6.96
N THR A 22 -5.12 -0.09 7.28
CA THR A 22 -3.95 0.71 6.90
C THR A 22 -3.43 1.50 8.12
N PRO A 23 -2.13 1.83 8.19
CA PRO A 23 -1.62 2.76 9.20
C PRO A 23 -2.31 4.13 9.07
N ASN A 24 -2.62 4.78 10.19
CA ASN A 24 -3.26 6.10 10.19
C ASN A 24 -2.37 7.14 9.47
N PRO A 25 -2.84 7.75 8.36
CA PRO A 25 -2.05 8.74 7.61
C PRO A 25 -1.68 9.99 8.40
N LYS A 26 -2.43 10.32 9.47
CA LYS A 26 -2.14 11.48 10.33
C LYS A 26 -0.90 11.30 11.20
N GLU A 27 -0.40 10.07 11.32
CA GLU A 27 0.76 9.70 12.12
C GLU A 27 1.94 9.25 11.24
N TYR A 28 1.91 9.58 9.94
CA TYR A 28 3.06 9.38 9.09
C TYR A 28 4.21 10.28 9.52
N TYR A 29 5.41 9.71 9.50
CA TYR A 29 6.65 10.44 9.73
C TYR A 29 7.45 10.48 8.44
N TYR A 30 8.02 11.63 8.11
CA TYR A 30 8.96 11.76 7.01
C TYR A 30 10.35 11.97 7.58
N THR A 31 11.31 11.16 7.12
CA THR A 31 12.72 11.37 7.43
C THR A 31 13.24 12.64 6.75
N ASN A 32 14.41 13.14 7.19
CA ASN A 32 15.01 14.34 6.62
C ASN A 32 15.35 14.20 5.12
N ASP A 33 15.58 12.97 4.65
CA ASP A 33 15.82 12.62 3.25
C ASP A 33 14.53 12.27 2.47
N GLY A 34 13.35 12.47 3.08
CA GLY A 34 12.06 12.40 2.41
C GLY A 34 11.42 11.00 2.36
N VAL A 35 11.95 10.02 3.09
CA VAL A 35 11.35 8.68 3.19
C VAL A 35 10.14 8.72 4.12
N LEU A 36 9.01 8.20 3.64
CA LEU A 36 7.78 8.07 4.41
C LEU A 36 7.81 6.80 5.26
N ILE A 37 7.65 6.95 6.57
CA ILE A 37 7.48 5.88 7.54
C ILE A 37 6.01 5.84 8.00
N PRO A 38 5.22 4.82 7.59
CA PRO A 38 3.81 4.72 7.97
C PRO A 38 3.66 4.08 9.35
N MET A 39 4.09 4.80 10.39
CA MET A 39 4.18 4.31 11.78
C MET A 39 2.89 4.50 12.61
N GLY A 40 1.81 4.99 12.01
CA GLY A 40 0.53 5.15 12.68
C GLY A 40 -0.10 3.81 13.07
N HIS A 41 -0.95 3.85 14.10
CA HIS A 41 -1.75 2.69 14.46
C HIS A 41 -2.71 2.27 13.31
N GLY A 42 -3.12 1.00 13.31
CA GLY A 42 -4.02 0.47 12.29
C GLY A 42 -5.42 1.08 12.37
N VAL A 43 -5.92 1.57 11.24
CA VAL A 43 -7.28 2.10 11.06
C VAL A 43 -7.95 1.44 9.85
N PRO A 44 -9.30 1.43 9.78
CA PRO A 44 -10.00 0.95 8.59
C PRO A 44 -9.55 1.71 7.34
N ALA A 45 -9.19 0.97 6.29
CA ALA A 45 -8.89 1.53 4.98
C ALA A 45 -10.19 1.84 4.24
N ASP A 46 -10.17 2.85 3.37
CA ASP A 46 -11.27 3.16 2.45
C ASP A 46 -11.26 2.20 1.25
N ILE A 47 -11.42 0.90 1.53
CA ILE A 47 -11.42 -0.19 0.54
C ILE A 47 -12.68 -1.01 0.73
N ARG A 48 -13.55 -1.02 -0.28
CA ARG A 48 -14.86 -1.70 -0.21
C ARG A 48 -14.77 -3.22 -0.38
N GLN A 49 -13.87 -3.69 -1.24
CA GLN A 49 -13.70 -5.11 -1.54
C GLN A 49 -12.21 -5.43 -1.66
N THR A 50 -11.74 -6.33 -0.81
CA THR A 50 -10.38 -6.83 -0.82
C THR A 50 -10.32 -8.22 -0.21
N SER A 51 -9.36 -9.02 -0.66
CA SER A 51 -9.04 -10.31 -0.06
C SER A 51 -7.98 -10.19 1.06
N LEU A 52 -7.40 -9.00 1.25
CA LEU A 52 -6.28 -8.77 2.17
C LEU A 52 -6.74 -8.04 3.44
N LEU A 53 -6.24 -8.46 4.60
CA LEU A 53 -6.46 -7.74 5.86
C LEU A 53 -5.55 -6.51 5.99
N TYR A 54 -4.30 -6.61 5.53
CA TYR A 54 -3.28 -5.56 5.62
C TYR A 54 -2.68 -5.26 4.26
N ASN A 55 -2.04 -4.11 4.12
CA ASN A 55 -1.35 -3.74 2.89
C ASN A 55 -0.10 -4.60 2.66
N GLU A 56 0.17 -4.92 1.41
CA GLU A 56 1.40 -5.57 0.96
C GLU A 56 2.04 -4.73 -0.15
N TYR A 57 3.37 -4.70 -0.19
CA TYR A 57 4.13 -3.96 -1.20
C TYR A 57 5.10 -4.94 -1.87
N ILE A 58 4.97 -5.10 -3.19
CA ILE A 58 5.80 -6.00 -4.02
C ILE A 58 6.53 -5.14 -5.05
N VAL A 59 7.84 -5.33 -5.16
CA VAL A 59 8.72 -4.63 -6.12
C VAL A 59 9.12 -5.60 -7.23
#